data_AF-A0A2S9Z1K0-F1
#
_entry.id   AF-A0A2S9Z1K0-F1
#
_cell.length_a   1.000
_cell.length_b   1.000
_cell.length_c   1.000
_cell.angle_alpha   90.00
_cell.angle_beta   90.00
_cell.angle_gamma   90.00
#
_symmetry.space_group_name_H-M   'P 1'
#
loop_
_entity.id
_entity.type
_entity.pdbx_description
1 polymer ?
#
loop_
_entity_poly.entity_id
_entity_poly.type
_entity_poly.pdbx_seq_one_letter_code
_entity_poly.pdbx_strand_id
1 'polypeptide(L)'
;MKTPKAAAAAALVACVVTLGACSSDKNDEAPATSTTATTAAEATTTTAAAMADAPTAEELNEVLNRATDPALPVEEKIMTVQDGDTAPELFETMTRSKEESGAVFQVVNPVLPGYTPNSALATVSFTLPERPAQTAENVEFVYEDGAWKLSRSWACTLITNTVTPDQVPAMCQSEVAPAPAAPAPAADAEAPGEVAADTPADAPAEN
;
A
#
# COMPACT_ATOMS: atom_id res chain seq x y z
N MET A 1 -22.02 26.39 -45.97
CA MET A 1 -21.71 25.46 -47.08
C MET A 1 -22.13 24.06 -46.64
N LYS A 2 -22.71 23.27 -47.55
CA LYS A 2 -23.56 22.10 -47.28
C LYS A 2 -22.90 20.83 -47.84
N THR A 3 -22.78 19.77 -47.01
CA THR A 3 -22.77 18.30 -47.32
C THR A 3 -21.60 17.66 -48.14
N PRO A 4 -21.47 16.31 -48.25
CA PRO A 4 -21.69 15.16 -47.31
C PRO A 4 -20.71 13.93 -47.43
N LYS A 5 -20.78 13.03 -46.44
CA LYS A 5 -20.67 11.52 -46.40
C LYS A 5 -19.83 10.68 -47.41
N ALA A 6 -19.05 9.73 -46.88
CA ALA A 6 -18.95 8.29 -47.24
C ALA A 6 -18.06 7.59 -46.15
N ALA A 7 -18.37 6.50 -45.43
CA ALA A 7 -18.95 5.17 -45.69
C ALA A 7 -17.91 4.06 -46.01
N ALA A 8 -17.88 3.06 -45.10
CA ALA A 8 -17.55 1.62 -45.26
C ALA A 8 -16.09 1.14 -45.39
N ALA A 9 -15.69 0.20 -44.51
CA ALA A 9 -15.52 -1.23 -44.85
C ALA A 9 -15.09 -2.06 -43.62
N ALA A 10 -15.71 -3.23 -43.45
CA ALA A 10 -15.39 -4.26 -42.48
C ALA A 10 -14.44 -5.31 -43.07
N ALA A 11 -13.59 -5.97 -42.27
CA ALA A 11 -13.08 -7.31 -42.54
C ALA A 11 -12.49 -7.98 -41.28
N LEU A 12 -12.93 -9.22 -41.06
CA LEU A 12 -12.52 -10.19 -40.05
C LEU A 12 -11.14 -10.79 -40.35
N VAL A 13 -10.33 -11.11 -39.34
CA VAL A 13 -9.30 -12.17 -39.43
C VAL A 13 -9.27 -12.97 -38.12
N ALA A 14 -9.23 -14.29 -38.31
CA ALA A 14 -9.45 -15.37 -37.34
C ALA A 14 -8.20 -15.79 -36.55
N CYS A 15 -8.46 -16.52 -35.46
CA CYS A 15 -7.53 -17.14 -34.51
C CYS A 15 -6.46 -18.06 -35.13
N VAL A 16 -5.29 -18.15 -34.46
CA VAL A 16 -4.49 -19.38 -34.39
C VAL A 16 -4.04 -19.59 -32.95
N VAL A 17 -4.53 -20.67 -32.35
CA VAL A 17 -3.99 -21.31 -31.14
C VAL A 17 -3.04 -22.41 -31.65
N THR A 18 -1.76 -22.37 -31.27
CA THR A 18 -0.86 -23.52 -31.46
C THR A 18 -0.52 -24.14 -30.11
N LEU A 19 -1.24 -25.22 -29.77
CA LEU A 19 -0.80 -26.24 -28.83
C LEU A 19 0.33 -27.05 -29.48
N GLY A 20 1.57 -26.80 -29.08
CA GLY A 20 2.72 -27.64 -29.41
C GLY A 20 2.82 -28.81 -28.42
N ALA A 21 2.06 -29.87 -28.69
CA ALA A 21 2.17 -31.15 -28.02
C ALA A 21 3.30 -32.01 -28.62
N CYS A 22 4.10 -32.63 -27.74
CA CYS A 22 4.77 -33.93 -27.84
C CYS A 22 5.17 -34.43 -29.25
N SER A 23 6.47 -34.38 -29.56
CA SER A 23 7.09 -35.27 -30.55
C SER A 23 8.05 -36.20 -29.84
N SER A 24 7.69 -37.48 -29.80
CA SER A 24 8.57 -38.58 -29.41
C SER A 24 9.52 -38.90 -30.56
N ASP A 25 10.82 -38.94 -30.28
CA ASP A 25 11.81 -39.62 -31.13
C ASP A 25 12.46 -40.74 -30.31
N LYS A 26 12.55 -41.93 -30.93
CA LYS A 26 13.12 -43.16 -30.37
C LYS A 26 14.47 -43.38 -31.06
N ASN A 27 15.58 -43.57 -30.33
CA ASN A 27 16.51 -44.69 -30.57
C ASN A 27 17.59 -44.88 -29.48
N ASP A 28 17.92 -46.16 -29.29
CA ASP A 28 19.16 -46.80 -28.83
C ASP A 28 19.54 -46.97 -27.33
N GLU A 29 19.88 -48.24 -27.05
CA GLU A 29 20.34 -48.86 -25.81
C GLU A 29 21.76 -48.48 -25.37
N ALA A 30 21.98 -48.42 -24.05
CA ALA A 30 22.90 -49.29 -23.26
C ALA A 30 23.40 -48.56 -21.98
N PRO A 31 23.69 -49.30 -20.89
CA PRO A 31 23.65 -48.76 -19.53
C PRO A 31 25.00 -48.16 -19.09
N ALA A 32 24.96 -46.94 -18.53
CA ALA A 32 26.07 -46.38 -17.80
C ALA A 32 25.57 -45.86 -16.44
N THR A 33 25.87 -46.66 -15.43
CA THR A 33 25.84 -46.31 -14.02
C THR A 33 26.68 -45.06 -13.76
N SER A 34 26.26 -44.28 -12.77
CA SER A 34 26.93 -43.14 -12.16
C SER A 34 26.68 -41.77 -12.80
N THR A 35 25.58 -41.16 -12.39
CA THR A 35 25.58 -39.72 -12.12
C THR A 35 24.87 -39.50 -10.79
N THR A 36 25.66 -39.30 -9.74
CA THR A 36 25.23 -38.59 -8.53
C THR A 36 24.95 -37.14 -8.93
N ALA A 37 23.74 -36.87 -9.42
CA ALA A 37 23.19 -35.54 -9.40
C ALA A 37 22.55 -35.37 -8.02
N THR A 38 23.25 -34.65 -7.14
CA THR A 38 22.70 -34.10 -5.92
C THR A 38 21.37 -33.43 -6.26
N THR A 39 20.30 -34.02 -5.75
CA THR A 39 19.02 -33.38 -5.51
C THR A 39 19.29 -32.09 -4.73
N ALA A 40 19.39 -30.98 -5.45
CA ALA A 40 19.23 -29.68 -4.83
C ALA A 40 17.77 -29.61 -4.39
N ALA A 41 17.61 -29.72 -3.09
CA ALA A 41 16.36 -29.66 -2.36
C ALA A 41 15.50 -28.50 -2.86
N GLU A 42 14.27 -28.86 -3.26
CA GLU A 42 13.03 -28.16 -2.94
C GLU A 42 13.21 -26.67 -2.62
N ALA A 43 13.37 -25.87 -3.67
CA ALA A 43 13.12 -24.44 -3.61
C ALA A 43 11.64 -24.24 -3.30
N THR A 44 11.34 -24.06 -2.00
CA THR A 44 10.25 -23.27 -1.45
C THR A 44 9.25 -22.75 -2.48
N THR A 45 8.30 -23.59 -2.88
CA THR A 45 7.19 -23.23 -3.78
C THR A 45 5.84 -23.55 -3.12
N THR A 46 5.77 -23.35 -1.80
CA THR A 46 4.51 -23.44 -1.02
C THR A 46 4.04 -22.05 -0.57
N THR A 47 4.14 -21.06 -1.47
CA THR A 47 3.51 -19.73 -1.31
C THR A 47 3.17 -19.07 -2.66
N ALA A 48 3.38 -19.74 -3.80
CA ALA A 48 2.98 -19.21 -5.11
C ALA A 48 1.55 -19.61 -5.52
N ALA A 49 0.80 -20.33 -4.68
CA ALA A 49 -0.45 -20.99 -5.05
C ALA A 49 -1.74 -20.35 -4.48
N ALA A 50 -1.68 -19.12 -3.95
CA ALA A 50 -2.86 -18.42 -3.41
C ALA A 50 -3.00 -16.96 -3.88
N MET A 51 -2.40 -16.60 -5.03
CA MET A 51 -2.30 -15.20 -5.49
C MET A 51 -2.60 -15.05 -6.99
N ALA A 52 -3.63 -15.72 -7.52
CA ALA A 52 -4.07 -15.40 -8.89
C ALA A 52 -4.68 -13.99 -9.01
N ASP A 53 -5.07 -13.39 -7.87
CA ASP A 53 -5.70 -12.06 -7.76
C ASP A 53 -4.91 -11.05 -6.92
N ALA A 54 -3.79 -11.43 -6.28
CA ALA A 54 -3.03 -10.50 -5.44
C ALA A 54 -1.92 -9.81 -6.24
N PRO A 55 -1.62 -8.53 -5.95
CA PRO A 55 -0.65 -7.78 -6.72
C PRO A 55 0.77 -8.27 -6.45
N THR A 56 1.60 -8.19 -7.47
CA THR A 56 3.04 -8.31 -7.34
C THR A 56 3.65 -7.03 -6.78
N ALA A 57 4.83 -7.13 -6.16
CA ALA A 57 5.58 -5.96 -5.72
C ALA A 57 5.91 -5.01 -6.89
N GLU A 58 6.10 -5.54 -8.10
CA GLU A 58 6.39 -4.74 -9.30
C GLU A 58 5.18 -3.89 -9.69
N GLU A 59 3.97 -4.47 -9.74
CA GLU A 59 2.73 -3.73 -10.02
C GLU A 59 2.49 -2.61 -9.00
N LEU A 60 2.71 -2.88 -7.71
CA LEU A 60 2.58 -1.84 -6.68
C LEU A 60 3.66 -0.77 -6.79
N ASN A 61 4.87 -1.14 -7.22
CA ASN A 61 5.94 -0.19 -7.46
C ASN A 61 5.64 0.73 -8.64
N GLU A 62 4.97 0.22 -9.68
CA GLU A 62 4.48 1.04 -10.79
C GLU A 62 3.46 2.09 -10.33
N VAL A 63 2.60 1.77 -9.35
CA VAL A 63 1.68 2.77 -8.74
C VAL A 63 2.48 3.94 -8.16
N LEU A 64 3.51 3.67 -7.37
CA LEU A 64 4.35 4.70 -6.75
C LEU A 64 5.16 5.50 -7.77
N ASN A 65 5.68 4.82 -8.81
CA ASN A 65 6.42 5.48 -9.87
C ASN A 65 5.53 6.42 -10.67
N ARG A 66 4.35 5.95 -11.11
CA ARG A 66 3.40 6.78 -11.86
C ARG A 66 2.93 7.99 -11.05
N ALA A 67 2.71 7.83 -9.75
CA ALA A 67 2.30 8.92 -8.85
C ALA A 67 3.31 10.10 -8.84
N THR A 68 4.59 9.82 -9.12
CA THR A 68 5.68 10.79 -9.01
C THR A 68 6.46 10.98 -10.31
N ASP A 69 5.92 10.50 -11.44
CA ASP A 69 6.57 10.55 -12.74
C ASP A 69 6.38 11.94 -13.39
N PRO A 70 7.45 12.72 -13.65
CA PRO A 70 7.32 14.02 -14.30
C PRO A 70 6.80 13.96 -15.75
N ALA A 71 6.86 12.81 -16.41
CA ALA A 71 6.40 12.63 -17.78
C ALA A 71 4.89 12.40 -17.89
N LEU A 72 4.21 12.01 -16.80
CA LEU A 72 2.78 11.73 -16.83
C LEU A 72 1.94 12.98 -16.55
N PRO A 73 0.80 13.14 -17.24
CA PRO A 73 -0.16 14.20 -16.92
C PRO A 73 -0.81 13.95 -15.55
N VAL A 74 -1.30 15.01 -14.92
CA VAL A 74 -1.92 14.92 -13.59
C VAL A 74 -3.10 13.96 -13.59
N GLU A 75 -3.87 13.89 -14.67
CA GLU A 75 -5.02 12.98 -14.84
C GLU A 75 -4.63 11.50 -14.68
N GLU A 76 -3.40 11.11 -15.04
CA GLU A 76 -2.91 9.75 -14.83
C GLU A 76 -2.37 9.54 -13.41
N LYS A 77 -1.82 10.60 -12.80
CA LYS A 77 -1.31 10.57 -11.43
C LYS A 77 -2.43 10.46 -10.40
N ILE A 78 -3.52 11.19 -10.58
CA ILE A 78 -4.66 11.12 -9.65
C ILE A 78 -5.30 9.72 -9.60
N MET A 79 -5.10 8.90 -10.64
CA MET A 79 -5.57 7.51 -10.68
C MET A 79 -4.71 6.56 -9.84
N THR A 80 -3.56 7.00 -9.30
CA THR A 80 -2.67 6.15 -8.48
C THR A 80 -2.97 6.21 -6.99
N VAL A 81 -3.90 7.08 -6.54
CA VAL A 81 -4.27 7.26 -5.13
C VAL A 81 -5.79 7.29 -5.03
N GLN A 82 -6.37 6.63 -4.03
CA GLN A 82 -7.81 6.76 -3.75
C GLN A 82 -8.18 8.22 -3.48
N ASP A 83 -9.27 8.68 -4.08
CA ASP A 83 -9.73 10.08 -4.04
C ASP A 83 -8.65 11.09 -4.52
N GLY A 84 -7.71 10.68 -5.38
CA GLY A 84 -6.61 11.53 -5.83
C GLY A 84 -7.04 12.78 -6.61
N ASP A 85 -8.24 12.78 -7.21
CA ASP A 85 -8.82 13.92 -7.93
C ASP A 85 -9.12 15.13 -7.03
N THR A 86 -9.18 14.92 -5.73
CA THR A 86 -9.47 15.97 -4.74
C THR A 86 -8.26 16.86 -4.42
N ALA A 87 -7.04 16.46 -4.82
CA ALA A 87 -5.80 17.19 -4.56
C ALA A 87 -4.76 17.08 -5.71
N PRO A 88 -5.09 17.51 -6.95
CA PRO A 88 -4.22 17.34 -8.12
C PRO A 88 -2.86 18.06 -8.00
N GLU A 89 -2.84 19.26 -7.43
CA GLU A 89 -1.64 20.09 -7.24
C GLU A 89 -0.56 19.42 -6.37
N LEU A 90 -0.96 18.51 -5.49
CA LEU A 90 -0.02 17.80 -4.62
C LEU A 90 0.89 16.87 -5.44
N PHE A 91 0.39 16.27 -6.51
CA PHE A 91 1.17 15.35 -7.34
C PHE A 91 2.32 16.07 -8.05
N GLU A 92 2.14 17.33 -8.43
CA GLU A 92 3.24 18.15 -8.97
C GLU A 92 4.28 18.46 -7.89
N THR A 93 3.83 18.79 -6.67
CA THR A 93 4.73 19.03 -5.54
C THR A 93 5.53 17.78 -5.17
N MET A 94 4.90 16.61 -5.17
CA MET A 94 5.56 15.32 -4.91
C MET A 94 6.55 14.96 -6.01
N THR A 95 6.17 15.16 -7.28
CA THR A 95 7.05 14.94 -8.44
C THR A 95 8.32 15.79 -8.31
N ARG A 96 8.17 17.11 -8.13
CA ARG A 96 9.30 18.03 -7.95
C ARG A 96 10.16 17.65 -6.73
N SER A 97 9.52 17.35 -5.60
CA SER A 97 10.24 16.95 -4.37
C SER A 97 11.08 15.70 -4.59
N LYS A 98 10.57 14.71 -5.35
CA LYS A 98 11.32 13.50 -5.70
C LYS A 98 12.51 13.82 -6.61
N GLU A 99 12.34 14.68 -7.61
CA GLU A 99 13.42 15.11 -8.51
C GLU A 99 14.53 15.87 -7.76
N GLU A 100 14.15 16.82 -6.90
CA GLU A 100 15.08 17.63 -6.12
C GLU A 100 15.85 16.81 -5.07
N SER A 101 15.18 15.85 -4.42
CA SER A 101 15.79 15.02 -3.37
C SER A 101 16.56 13.81 -3.90
N GLY A 102 16.37 13.42 -5.16
CA GLY A 102 16.93 12.17 -5.72
C GLY A 102 16.36 10.91 -5.06
N ALA A 103 15.17 11.03 -4.48
CA ALA A 103 14.47 9.97 -3.77
C ALA A 103 14.12 8.78 -4.67
N VAL A 104 14.36 7.56 -4.15
CA VAL A 104 13.94 6.31 -4.79
C VAL A 104 13.00 5.56 -3.85
N PHE A 105 11.83 5.20 -4.36
CA PHE A 105 10.85 4.34 -3.68
C PHE A 105 10.87 2.95 -4.33
N GLN A 106 10.86 1.91 -3.51
CA GLN A 106 10.82 0.53 -3.97
C GLN A 106 9.91 -0.30 -3.10
N VAL A 107 8.88 -0.90 -3.68
CA VAL A 107 8.09 -1.94 -2.99
C VAL A 107 8.96 -3.21 -2.86
N VAL A 108 9.04 -3.74 -1.64
CA VAL A 108 9.80 -4.96 -1.33
C VAL A 108 8.85 -6.08 -0.93
N ASN A 109 9.21 -7.31 -1.29
CA ASN A 109 8.47 -8.49 -0.89
C ASN A 109 8.64 -8.80 0.61
N PRO A 110 7.66 -9.47 1.24
CA PRO A 110 6.42 -9.99 0.65
C PRO A 110 5.31 -8.93 0.54
N VAL A 111 4.42 -9.10 -0.44
CA VAL A 111 3.10 -8.45 -0.45
C VAL A 111 2.11 -9.36 0.28
N LEU A 112 1.36 -8.79 1.21
CA LEU A 112 0.40 -9.49 2.06
C LEU A 112 -1.04 -9.07 1.73
N PRO A 113 -2.05 -9.91 2.02
CA PRO A 113 -3.44 -9.48 2.00
C PRO A 113 -3.67 -8.28 2.94
N GLY A 114 -4.49 -7.33 2.50
CA GLY A 114 -4.81 -6.14 3.27
C GLY A 114 -6.00 -6.28 4.21
N TYR A 115 -6.46 -5.14 4.74
CA TYR A 115 -7.57 -5.10 5.70
C TYR A 115 -8.93 -5.41 5.07
N THR A 116 -9.04 -5.33 3.74
CA THR A 116 -10.25 -5.62 2.98
C THR A 116 -9.97 -6.66 1.89
N PRO A 117 -11.00 -7.35 1.34
CA PRO A 117 -10.80 -8.33 0.28
C PRO A 117 -10.12 -7.81 -0.98
N ASN A 118 -10.19 -6.50 -1.23
CA ASN A 118 -9.61 -5.82 -2.39
C ASN A 118 -8.41 -4.94 -1.99
N SER A 119 -7.77 -5.19 -0.86
CA SER A 119 -6.54 -4.46 -0.47
C SER A 119 -5.36 -5.38 -0.24
N ALA A 120 -4.16 -4.81 -0.36
CA ALA A 120 -2.88 -5.45 -0.16
C ALA A 120 -1.98 -4.56 0.71
N LEU A 121 -1.15 -5.18 1.54
CA LEU A 121 -0.16 -4.51 2.36
C LEU A 121 1.23 -4.84 1.83
N ALA A 122 2.07 -3.84 1.70
CA ALA A 122 3.46 -4.02 1.30
C ALA A 122 4.41 -3.20 2.16
N THR A 123 5.68 -3.57 2.10
CA THR A 123 6.76 -2.75 2.65
C THR A 123 7.35 -1.90 1.53
N VAL A 124 7.52 -0.61 1.76
CA VAL A 124 8.15 0.31 0.81
C VAL A 124 9.49 0.77 1.36
N SER A 125 10.56 0.48 0.66
CA SER A 125 11.88 1.04 0.92
C SER A 125 12.00 2.42 0.27
N PHE A 126 12.55 3.37 1.01
CA PHE A 126 12.85 4.71 0.54
C PHE A 126 14.32 5.03 0.78
N THR A 127 15.02 5.44 -0.28
CA THR A 127 16.45 5.74 -0.26
C THR A 127 16.69 7.15 -0.77
N LEU A 128 17.56 7.90 -0.08
CA LEU A 128 18.14 9.14 -0.60
C LEU A 128 19.65 8.93 -0.83
N PRO A 129 20.29 9.65 -1.77
CA PRO A 129 21.70 9.45 -2.14
C PRO A 129 22.71 9.50 -0.98
N GLU A 130 22.38 10.16 0.13
CA GLU A 130 23.27 10.35 1.28
C GLU A 130 22.69 9.83 2.61
N ARG A 131 21.60 9.05 2.57
CA ARG A 131 20.96 8.51 3.77
C ARG A 131 20.78 7.00 3.69
N PRO A 132 20.90 6.27 4.81
CA PRO A 132 20.58 4.86 4.83
C PRO A 132 19.12 4.64 4.43
N ALA A 133 18.87 3.57 3.66
CA ALA A 133 17.53 3.18 3.26
C ALA A 133 16.62 3.04 4.49
N GLN A 134 15.43 3.61 4.40
CA GLN A 134 14.37 3.49 5.39
C GLN A 134 13.26 2.62 4.81
N THR A 135 12.43 2.05 5.68
CA THR A 135 11.27 1.25 5.25
C THR A 135 10.00 1.72 5.93
N ALA A 136 8.94 1.86 5.16
CA ALA A 136 7.59 1.99 5.66
C ALA A 136 6.90 0.63 5.56
N GLU A 137 6.45 0.10 6.67
CA GLU A 137 5.70 -1.16 6.73
C GLU A 137 4.19 -0.89 6.66
N ASN A 138 3.43 -1.90 6.25
CA ASN A 138 1.96 -1.83 6.17
C ASN A 138 1.47 -0.69 5.26
N VAL A 139 2.16 -0.46 4.14
CA VAL A 139 1.68 0.44 3.09
C VAL A 139 0.50 -0.23 2.41
N GLU A 140 -0.68 0.37 2.55
CA GLU A 140 -1.90 -0.19 1.99
C GLU A 140 -2.13 0.30 0.56
N PHE A 141 -2.36 -0.67 -0.32
CA PHE A 141 -2.84 -0.46 -1.68
C PHE A 141 -4.23 -1.09 -1.80
N VAL A 142 -5.12 -0.42 -2.52
CA VAL A 142 -6.50 -0.86 -2.74
C VAL A 142 -6.75 -0.99 -4.23
N TYR A 143 -7.42 -2.07 -4.61
CA TYR A 143 -7.83 -2.32 -5.97
C TYR A 143 -9.22 -1.74 -6.21
N GLU A 144 -9.28 -0.70 -7.05
CA GLU A 144 -10.50 0.05 -7.35
C GLU A 144 -10.50 0.43 -8.84
N ASP A 145 -11.68 0.38 -9.47
CA ASP A 145 -11.85 0.69 -10.91
C ASP A 145 -10.93 -0.09 -11.86
N GLY A 146 -10.52 -1.30 -11.47
CA GLY A 146 -9.63 -2.15 -12.27
C GLY A 146 -8.16 -1.76 -12.19
N ALA A 147 -7.75 -0.93 -11.22
CA ALA A 147 -6.37 -0.54 -11.00
C ALA A 147 -5.99 -0.57 -9.52
N TRP A 148 -4.72 -0.86 -9.22
CA TRP A 148 -4.16 -0.67 -7.90
C TRP A 148 -3.88 0.80 -7.63
N LYS A 149 -4.33 1.27 -6.47
CA LYS A 149 -4.16 2.64 -5.98
C LYS A 149 -3.57 2.61 -4.58
N LEU A 150 -2.75 3.59 -4.23
CA LEU A 150 -2.32 3.83 -2.84
C LEU A 150 -3.55 4.24 -2.01
N SER A 151 -3.68 3.71 -0.79
CA SER A 151 -4.80 4.09 0.07
C SER A 151 -4.73 5.57 0.44
N ARG A 152 -5.91 6.22 0.50
CA ARG A 152 -6.01 7.63 0.91
C ARG A 152 -5.42 7.83 2.31
N SER A 153 -5.75 6.94 3.25
CA SER A 153 -5.27 7.01 4.64
C SER A 153 -3.75 7.00 4.73
N TRP A 154 -3.11 6.15 3.93
CA TRP A 154 -1.66 6.08 3.89
C TRP A 154 -1.05 7.29 3.20
N ALA A 155 -1.61 7.72 2.06
CA ALA A 155 -1.18 8.95 1.38
C ALA A 155 -1.27 10.17 2.32
N CYS A 156 -2.38 10.31 3.05
CA CYS A 156 -2.59 11.38 4.02
C CYS A 156 -1.63 11.31 5.21
N THR A 157 -1.28 10.11 5.66
CA THR A 157 -0.24 9.92 6.68
C THR A 157 1.10 10.46 6.18
N LEU A 158 1.52 10.16 4.95
CA LEU A 158 2.76 10.71 4.42
C LEU A 158 2.73 12.22 4.34
N ILE A 159 1.67 12.78 3.77
CA ILE A 159 1.56 14.23 3.54
C ILE A 159 1.64 14.95 4.88
N THR A 160 0.84 14.53 5.85
CA THR A 160 0.79 15.17 7.19
C THR A 160 2.12 15.12 7.92
N ASN A 161 2.96 14.12 7.66
CA ASN A 161 4.30 14.03 8.25
C ASN A 161 5.38 14.80 7.47
N THR A 162 5.09 15.20 6.24
CA THR A 162 6.07 15.81 5.32
C THR A 162 5.85 17.31 5.14
N VAL A 163 4.59 17.76 5.13
CA VAL A 163 4.22 19.17 4.92
C VAL A 163 3.73 19.82 6.21
N THR A 164 3.78 21.16 6.26
CA THR A 164 3.18 21.91 7.38
C THR A 164 1.65 21.76 7.38
N PRO A 165 0.98 21.88 8.54
CA PRO A 165 -0.48 21.66 8.64
C PRO A 165 -1.30 22.52 7.67
N ASP A 166 -0.84 23.74 7.36
CA ASP A 166 -1.49 24.65 6.41
C ASP A 166 -1.43 24.19 4.94
N GLN A 167 -0.64 23.15 4.64
CA GLN A 167 -0.43 22.60 3.29
C GLN A 167 -1.06 21.21 3.13
N VAL A 168 -1.77 20.71 4.15
CA VAL A 168 -2.45 19.41 4.11
C VAL A 168 -3.75 19.53 3.29
N PRO A 169 -3.93 18.75 2.21
CA PRO A 169 -5.12 18.81 1.37
C PRO A 169 -6.40 18.44 2.13
N ALA A 170 -7.55 18.95 1.68
CA ALA A 170 -8.85 18.70 2.30
C ALA A 170 -9.22 17.21 2.42
N MET A 171 -8.76 16.37 1.48
CA MET A 171 -8.95 14.91 1.54
C MET A 171 -8.32 14.27 2.79
N CYS A 172 -7.28 14.89 3.33
CA CYS A 172 -6.56 14.45 4.53
C CYS A 172 -7.05 15.15 5.81
N GLN A 173 -7.97 16.11 5.69
CA GLN A 173 -8.56 16.82 6.83
C GLN A 173 -9.75 16.06 7.43
N SER A 174 -10.30 15.05 6.76
CA SER A 174 -11.41 14.25 7.30
C SER A 174 -10.97 13.11 8.24
N GLU A 175 -9.68 12.78 8.26
CA GLU A 175 -9.10 11.78 9.17
C GLU A 175 -8.57 12.39 10.48
N VAL A 176 -8.48 13.72 10.56
CA VAL A 176 -8.26 14.44 11.83
C VAL A 176 -9.57 14.59 12.61
N ALA A 177 -10.33 13.51 12.77
CA ALA A 177 -11.21 13.44 13.92
C ALA A 177 -10.28 13.43 15.15
N PRO A 178 -10.37 14.41 16.07
CA PRO A 178 -9.66 14.29 17.34
C PRO A 178 -10.09 12.95 17.94
N ALA A 179 -9.13 12.11 18.29
CA ALA A 179 -9.39 10.97 19.17
C ALA A 179 -10.34 11.47 20.27
N PRO A 180 -11.49 10.80 20.50
CA PRO A 180 -12.43 11.27 21.51
C PRO A 180 -11.60 11.43 22.78
N ALA A 181 -11.51 12.68 23.25
CA ALA A 181 -10.76 13.01 24.44
C ALA A 181 -11.21 11.99 25.49
N ALA A 182 -10.28 11.13 25.91
CA ALA A 182 -10.51 10.26 27.04
C ALA A 182 -11.12 11.15 28.12
N PRO A 183 -12.31 10.81 28.66
CA PRO A 183 -12.94 11.68 29.64
C PRO A 183 -11.91 11.95 30.73
N ALA A 184 -11.55 13.22 30.89
CA ALA A 184 -10.68 13.65 31.96
C ALA A 184 -11.20 13.02 33.26
N PRO A 185 -10.33 12.43 34.10
CA PRO A 185 -10.77 11.96 35.40
C PRO A 185 -11.39 13.16 36.10
N ALA A 186 -12.70 13.10 36.36
CA ALA A 186 -13.40 14.11 37.12
C ALA A 186 -12.75 14.15 38.50
N ALA A 187 -11.95 15.20 38.72
CA ALA A 187 -11.54 15.62 40.04
C ALA A 187 -12.79 16.07 40.80
N ASP A 188 -12.89 15.55 42.03
CA ASP A 188 -13.81 15.85 43.12
C ASP A 188 -14.69 17.10 43.03
N ALA A 189 -15.98 16.89 43.29
CA ALA A 189 -16.87 17.88 43.89
C ALA A 189 -17.85 17.19 44.85
N GLU A 190 -18.03 17.81 46.01
CA GLU A 190 -18.36 17.24 47.33
C GLU A 190 -19.84 16.89 47.65
N ALA A 191 -20.00 15.88 48.52
CA ALA A 191 -20.91 15.75 49.70
C ALA A 191 -22.46 15.69 49.53
N PRO A 192 -23.28 15.34 50.57
CA PRO A 192 -23.02 14.84 51.94
C PRO A 192 -23.86 13.60 52.35
N GLY A 193 -23.55 12.97 53.49
CA GLY A 193 -24.43 11.97 54.12
C GLY A 193 -23.96 11.50 55.51
N GLU A 194 -24.59 12.05 56.55
CA GLU A 194 -24.51 11.68 57.98
C GLU A 194 -24.77 10.18 58.24
N VAL A 195 -24.13 9.57 59.26
CA VAL A 195 -24.65 9.45 60.65
C VAL A 195 -23.68 8.64 61.55
N ALA A 196 -23.53 9.14 62.80
CA ALA A 196 -23.44 8.43 64.09
C ALA A 196 -22.41 7.28 64.28
N ALA A 197 -21.75 7.07 65.43
CA ALA A 197 -21.69 7.70 66.73
C ALA A 197 -20.57 6.98 67.54
N ASP A 198 -20.23 7.58 68.68
CA ASP A 198 -19.69 6.95 69.90
C ASP A 198 -18.16 6.91 70.14
N THR A 199 -17.70 7.98 70.82
CA THR A 199 -16.95 8.09 72.11
C THR A 199 -15.82 7.07 72.50
N PRO A 200 -14.98 7.33 73.53
CA PRO A 200 -13.59 7.76 73.38
C PRO A 200 -12.57 6.86 74.13
N ALA A 201 -11.30 7.33 74.16
CA ALA A 201 -10.26 7.11 75.18
C ALA A 201 -9.11 6.14 74.84
N ASP A 202 -7.89 6.69 74.84
CA ASP A 202 -6.83 6.45 75.84
C ASP A 202 -5.41 6.37 75.26
N ALA A 203 -4.61 7.36 75.69
CA ALA A 203 -3.18 7.33 76.03
C ALA A 203 -2.05 7.13 74.97
N PRO A 204 -0.83 7.64 75.28
CA PRO A 204 0.23 7.90 74.30
C PRO A 204 1.50 7.03 74.43
N ALA A 205 2.39 7.19 73.44
CA ALA A 205 3.86 7.19 73.50
C ALA A 205 4.68 5.89 73.27
N GLU A 206 5.89 6.16 72.72
CA GLU A 206 7.16 5.38 72.72
C GLU A 206 7.22 4.23 71.68
N ASN A 207 8.20 4.16 70.76
CA ASN A 207 9.67 4.23 70.92
C ASN A 207 10.36 4.76 69.65
#